data_AF-A0A0G0NHT8-F1
#
_entry.id   AF-A0A0G0NHT8-F1
#
_cell.length_a   1.000
_cell.length_b   1.000
_cell.length_c   1.000
_cell.angle_alpha   90.00
_cell.angle_beta   90.00
_cell.angle_gamma   90.00
#
_symmetry.space_group_name_H-M   'P 1'
#
loop_
_entity.id
_entity.type
_entity.pdbx_description
1 polymer ?
#
loop_
_entity_poly.entity_id
_entity_poly.type
_entity_poly.pdbx_seq_one_letter_code
_entity_poly.pdbx_strand_id
1 'polypeptide(L)'
;VAKKIAGLLGKDETVIEFVKDRPGHDRRYAVDFSKAKNELGWEPRHTFEEWLKTTVEWYKTNEAWWKKVKSGEYKKYYEEQYKK
;
A
#
# COMPACT_ATOMS: atom_id res chain seq x y z
N VAL A 1 3.49 7.66 -0.85
CA VAL A 1 3.65 6.19 -1.01
C VAL A 1 3.73 5.78 -2.48
N ALA A 2 2.75 6.10 -3.34
CA ALA A 2 2.74 5.73 -4.77
C ALA A 2 4.05 6.04 -5.52
N LYS A 3 4.62 7.24 -5.35
CA LYS A 3 5.92 7.62 -5.94
C LYS A 3 7.08 6.69 -5.52
N LYS A 4 7.16 6.32 -4.24
CA LYS A 4 8.17 5.37 -3.74
C LYS A 4 7.99 3.99 -4.38
N ILE A 5 6.75 3.53 -4.54
CA ILE A 5 6.46 2.26 -5.23
C ILE A 5 6.85 2.33 -6.71
N ALA A 6 6.51 3.42 -7.41
CA ALA A 6 6.91 3.62 -8.81
C ALA A 6 8.44 3.54 -8.97
N GLY A 7 9.19 4.25 -8.11
CA GLY A 7 10.65 4.18 -8.10
C GLY A 7 11.21 2.77 -7.82
N LEU A 8 10.64 2.05 -6.84
CA LEU A 8 11.01 0.65 -6.55
C LEU A 8 10.73 -0.32 -7.71
N LEU A 9 9.77 0.02 -8.57
CA LEU A 9 9.44 -0.73 -9.79
C LEU A 9 10.20 -0.25 -11.04
N GLY A 10 11.11 0.73 -10.89
CA GLY A 10 11.82 1.33 -12.02
C GLY A 10 10.89 2.08 -12.98
N LYS A 11 9.80 2.65 -12.48
CA LYS A 11 8.83 3.43 -13.24
C LYS A 11 8.96 4.92 -12.93
N ASP A 12 8.70 5.72 -13.94
CA ASP A 12 8.55 7.17 -13.80
C ASP A 12 7.22 7.54 -13.14
N GLU A 13 7.14 8.72 -12.51
CA GLU A 13 5.92 9.18 -11.83
C GLU A 13 4.73 9.42 -12.77
N THR A 14 4.96 9.51 -14.09
CA THR A 14 3.90 9.59 -15.12
C THR A 14 2.89 8.45 -15.10
N VAL A 15 3.19 7.32 -14.44
CA VAL A 15 2.23 6.23 -14.24
C VAL A 15 1.16 6.53 -13.18
N ILE A 16 1.26 7.66 -12.48
CA ILE A 16 0.34 8.05 -11.40
C ILE A 16 -0.79 8.93 -11.96
N GLU A 17 -2.03 8.46 -11.85
CA GLU A 17 -3.23 9.23 -12.18
C GLU A 17 -3.92 9.69 -10.89
N PHE A 18 -4.19 11.00 -10.77
CA PHE A 18 -5.04 11.52 -9.70
C PHE A 18 -6.50 11.35 -10.08
N VAL A 19 -7.25 10.66 -9.21
CA VAL A 19 -8.69 10.44 -9.36
C VAL A 19 -9.47 11.25 -8.33
N LYS A 20 -10.80 11.24 -8.46
CA LYS A 20 -11.71 11.89 -7.49
C LYS A 20 -11.43 11.37 -6.07
N ASP A 21 -11.43 12.29 -5.11
CA ASP A 21 -11.23 11.95 -3.70
C ASP A 21 -12.41 11.14 -3.13
N ARG A 22 -12.14 10.35 -2.11
CA ARG A 22 -13.13 9.50 -1.43
C ARG A 22 -14.06 10.36 -0.57
N PRO A 23 -15.39 10.21 -0.65
CA PRO A 23 -16.30 10.82 0.32
C PRO A 23 -15.93 10.43 1.76
N GLY A 24 -15.82 11.40 2.67
CA GLY A 24 -15.44 11.16 4.06
C GLY A 24 -13.97 10.73 4.25
N HIS A 25 -13.05 11.21 3.40
CA HIS A 25 -11.63 10.93 3.58
C HIS A 25 -11.04 11.72 4.77
N ASP A 26 -10.85 11.04 5.90
CA ASP A 26 -10.05 11.57 7.01
C ASP A 26 -8.62 11.85 6.55
N ARG A 27 -8.16 13.09 6.71
CA ARG A 27 -6.92 13.57 6.10
C ARG A 27 -5.66 13.13 6.84
N ARG A 28 -5.77 12.78 8.12
CA ARG A 28 -4.62 12.44 8.95
C ARG A 28 -5.00 11.48 10.06
N TYR A 29 -4.33 10.33 10.07
CA TYR A 29 -4.25 9.46 11.24
C TYR A 29 -2.82 9.53 11.79
N ALA A 30 -2.71 9.56 13.12
CA ALA A 30 -1.45 9.46 13.83
C ALA A 30 -1.68 8.72 15.14
N VAL A 31 -0.79 7.80 15.47
CA VAL A 31 -0.85 6.98 16.68
C VAL A 31 0.45 7.19 17.45
N ASP A 32 0.32 7.45 18.74
CA ASP A 32 1.45 7.47 19.67
C ASP A 32 1.66 6.06 20.23
N PHE A 33 2.85 5.49 20.00
CA PHE A 33 3.21 4.17 20.48
C PHE A 33 4.05 4.20 21.77
N SER A 34 4.25 5.37 22.39
CA SER A 34 5.09 5.54 23.57
C SER A 34 4.71 4.60 24.72
N LYS A 35 3.41 4.32 24.90
CA LYS A 35 2.94 3.36 25.92
C LYS A 35 3.50 1.95 25.68
N ALA A 36 3.37 1.43 24.46
CA ALA A 36 3.87 0.10 24.11
C ALA A 36 5.40 0.03 24.23
N LYS A 37 6.09 1.11 23.86
CA LYS A 37 7.54 1.20 24.05
C LYS A 37 7.95 1.15 25.52
N ASN A 38 7.30 1.94 26.36
CA ASN A 38 7.68 2.08 27.76
C ASN A 38 7.28 0.86 28.61
N GLU A 39 6.11 0.26 28.35
CA GLU A 39 5.58 -0.83 29.16
C GLU A 39 6.01 -2.22 28.65
N LEU A 40 6.24 -2.38 27.35
CA LEU A 40 6.53 -3.67 26.72
C LEU A 40 7.90 -3.73 26.04
N GLY A 41 8.65 -2.63 26.01
CA GLY A 41 9.89 -2.54 25.24
C GLY A 41 9.65 -2.63 23.72
N TRP A 42 8.42 -2.40 23.26
CA TRP A 42 8.08 -2.55 21.85
C TRP A 42 8.59 -1.37 21.02
N GLU A 43 9.22 -1.69 19.90
CA GLU A 43 9.56 -0.71 18.87
C GLU A 43 9.52 -1.34 17.47
N PRO A 44 9.27 -0.54 16.41
CA PRO A 44 9.31 -1.04 15.05
C PRO A 44 10.73 -1.55 14.72
N ARG A 45 10.82 -2.81 14.30
CA ARG A 45 12.11 -3.44 13.95
C ARG A 45 12.72 -2.92 12.64
N HIS A 46 11.91 -2.34 11.77
CA HIS A 46 12.37 -1.78 10.50
C HIS A 46 11.61 -0.50 10.18
N THR A 47 12.25 0.35 9.39
CA THR A 47 11.68 1.57 8.84
C THR A 47 10.61 1.29 7.79
N PHE A 48 9.85 2.32 7.44
CA PHE A 48 8.87 2.25 6.36
C PHE A 48 9.54 1.92 5.02
N GLU A 49 10.69 2.52 4.73
CA GLU A 49 11.45 2.32 3.49
C GLU A 49 11.89 0.86 3.31
N GLU A 50 12.44 0.25 4.36
CA GLU A 50 12.88 -1.14 4.35
C GLU A 50 11.71 -2.10 4.13
N TRP A 51 10.62 -1.95 4.90
CA TRP A 51 9.46 -2.82 4.76
C TRP A 51 8.73 -2.62 3.44
N LEU A 52 8.64 -1.39 2.92
CA LEU A 52 8.02 -1.13 1.62
C LEU A 52 8.80 -1.84 0.50
N LYS A 53 10.13 -1.79 0.54
CA LYS A 53 10.99 -2.52 -0.43
C LYS A 53 10.75 -4.03 -0.36
N THR A 54 10.76 -4.60 0.84
CA THR A 54 10.49 -6.04 1.05
C THR A 54 9.09 -6.42 0.57
N THR A 55 8.10 -5.57 0.81
CA THR A 55 6.72 -5.78 0.36
C THR A 55 6.65 -5.81 -1.17
N VAL A 56 7.25 -4.83 -1.85
CA VAL A 56 7.27 -4.80 -3.32
C VAL A 56 7.93 -6.06 -3.89
N GLU A 57 9.05 -6.50 -3.32
CA GLU A 57 9.73 -7.73 -3.76
C GLU A 57 8.88 -8.99 -3.53
N TRP A 58 8.16 -9.05 -2.41
CA TRP A 58 7.23 -10.14 -2.15
C TRP A 58 6.15 -10.22 -3.22
N TYR A 59 5.52 -9.09 -3.59
CA TYR A 59 4.48 -9.08 -4.63
C TYR A 59 5.03 -9.46 -6.02
N LYS A 60 6.27 -9.10 -6.34
CA LYS A 60 6.94 -9.50 -7.59
C LYS A 60 7.18 -11.02 -7.66
N THR A 61 7.55 -11.64 -6.55
CA THR A 61 7.93 -13.05 -6.49
C THR A 61 6.75 -13.99 -6.20
N ASN A 62 5.60 -13.46 -5.78
CA ASN A 62 4.42 -14.23 -5.38
C ASN A 62 3.22 -14.01 -6.32
N GLU A 63 3.44 -13.92 -7.63
CA GLU A 63 2.37 -13.66 -8.60
C GLU A 63 1.23 -14.68 -8.56
N ALA A 64 1.57 -15.97 -8.43
CA ALA A 64 0.58 -17.05 -8.38
C ALA A 64 -0.40 -16.88 -7.21
N TRP A 65 0.02 -16.19 -6.13
CA TRP A 65 -0.84 -15.90 -4.99
C TRP A 65 -1.86 -14.81 -5.32
N TRP A 66 -1.41 -13.61 -5.71
CA TRP A 66 -2.33 -12.48 -5.90
C TRP A 66 -3.15 -12.59 -7.19
N LYS A 67 -2.66 -13.28 -8.24
CA LYS A 67 -3.41 -13.44 -9.50
C LYS A 67 -4.76 -14.13 -9.29
N LYS A 68 -4.83 -15.10 -8.36
CA LYS A 68 -6.07 -15.81 -8.02
C LYS A 68 -7.09 -14.87 -7.36
N VAL A 69 -6.61 -13.94 -6.52
CA VAL A 69 -7.44 -12.98 -5.79
C VAL A 69 -8.02 -11.91 -6.72
N LYS A 70 -7.32 -11.53 -7.79
CA LYS A 70 -7.77 -10.46 -8.71
C LYS A 70 -8.85 -10.89 -9.72
N SER A 71 -9.49 -12.04 -9.53
CA SER A 71 -10.52 -12.58 -10.41
C SER A 71 -11.93 -12.44 -9.80
N GLY A 72 -12.97 -12.73 -10.59
CA GLY A 72 -14.35 -12.77 -10.12
C GLY A 72 -14.83 -11.45 -9.50
N GLU A 73 -15.32 -11.52 -8.26
CA GLU A 73 -15.89 -10.40 -7.52
C GLU A 73 -14.91 -9.23 -7.33
N TYR A 74 -13.61 -9.51 -7.18
CA TYR A 74 -12.60 -8.44 -7.09
C TYR A 74 -12.55 -7.59 -8.36
N LYS A 75 -12.67 -8.25 -9.53
CA LYS A 75 -12.67 -7.55 -10.82
C LYS A 75 -13.94 -6.70 -10.97
N LYS A 76 -15.12 -7.25 -10.62
CA LYS A 76 -16.40 -6.53 -10.67
C LYS A 76 -16.37 -5.29 -9.79
N TYR A 77 -15.92 -5.42 -8.54
CA TYR A 77 -15.73 -4.30 -7.62
C TYR A 77 -14.85 -3.21 -8.22
N TYR A 78 -13.71 -3.59 -8.82
CA TYR A 78 -12.79 -2.61 -9.39
C TYR A 78 -13.41 -1.84 -10.57
N GLU A 79 -14.22 -2.52 -11.40
CA GLU A 79 -14.99 -1.87 -12.46
C GLU A 79 -16.04 -0.91 -11.88
N GLU A 80 -16.80 -1.31 -10.88
CA GLU A 80 -17.81 -0.42 -10.26
C GLU A 80 -17.21 0.83 -9.62
N GLN A 81 -16.04 0.71 -8.98
CA GLN A 81 -15.43 1.83 -8.24
C GLN A 81 -14.56 2.74 -9.11
N TYR A 82 -13.96 2.21 -10.19
CA TYR A 82 -12.91 2.91 -10.94
C TYR A 82 -13.10 2.93 -12.46
N LYS A 83 -14.18 2.33 -13.00
CA LYS A 83 -14.48 2.45 -14.43
C LYS A 83 -14.75 3.92 -14.77
N LYS A 84 -14.11 4.38 -15.85
CA LYS A 84 -14.30 5.71 -16.42
C LYS A 84 -15.69 5.85 -17.02
#